data_AF-A0A935FCE4-F1
#
_entry.id   AF-A0A935FCE4-F1
#
_cell.length_a   1.000
_cell.length_b   1.000
_cell.length_c   1.000
_cell.angle_alpha   90.00
_cell.angle_beta   90.00
_cell.angle_gamma   90.00
#
_symmetry.space_group_name_H-M   'P 1'
#
loop_
_entity.id
_entity.type
_entity.pdbx_description
1 polymer ?
#
loop_
_entity_poly.entity_id
_entity_poly.type
_entity_poly.pdbx_seq_one_letter_code
_entity_poly.pdbx_strand_id
1 'polypeptide(L)'
;MVYQPTLGTTDLLAGVNISSRQWGFALAYQQPITSNNKNSFLASEYPPGHTAMKYPSANQFNRKSDLVARIVRNFKAQSSLTFQPGLLGIYHTGTDSYLDESGNKKTIAGSQGLTINALLNLQFRTGKKSEVTLSSGTPLVVRSVRPDGLTRKFVLSLEYAFRF
;
A
#
# COMPACT_ATOMS: atom_id res chain seq x y z
N MET A 1 11.19 7.70 13.68
CA MET A 1 9.97 7.16 14.33
C MET A 1 9.72 5.72 13.86
N VAL A 2 9.42 4.79 14.76
CA VAL A 2 9.16 3.37 14.42
C VAL A 2 7.97 3.20 13.46
N TYR A 3 6.89 3.97 13.67
CA TYR A 3 5.60 3.72 13.03
C TYR A 3 5.39 4.41 11.67
N GLN A 4 6.31 5.28 11.26
CA GLN A 4 6.25 5.96 9.95
C GLN A 4 7.60 5.89 9.22
N PRO A 5 8.01 4.71 8.76
CA PRO A 5 9.29 4.50 8.07
C PRO A 5 9.48 5.37 6.83
N THR A 6 8.41 5.69 6.09
CA THR A 6 8.43 6.54 4.90
C THR A 6 8.20 8.04 5.18
N LEU A 7 8.41 8.49 6.42
CA LEU A 7 8.14 9.89 6.80
C LEU A 7 8.99 10.86 5.96
N GLY A 8 8.32 11.72 5.19
CA GLY A 8 8.94 12.76 4.38
C GLY A 8 9.33 12.32 2.96
N THR A 9 8.91 11.15 2.48
CA THR A 9 9.07 10.79 1.06
C THR A 9 8.01 11.47 0.20
N THR A 10 8.40 11.82 -1.02
CA THR A 10 7.52 12.28 -2.09
C THR A 10 7.53 11.24 -3.19
N ASP A 11 6.35 10.71 -3.50
CA ASP A 11 6.21 9.64 -4.49
C ASP A 11 5.38 10.14 -5.67
N LEU A 12 5.82 9.83 -6.89
CA LEU A 12 5.02 9.95 -8.10
C LEU A 12 4.23 8.67 -8.30
N LEU A 13 2.92 8.78 -8.52
CA LEU A 13 2.07 7.67 -8.94
C LEU A 13 1.42 8.02 -10.27
N ALA A 14 1.66 7.20 -11.29
CA ALA A 14 1.07 7.35 -12.61
C ALA A 14 0.54 6.00 -13.10
N GLY A 15 -0.57 6.02 -13.83
CA GLY A 15 -1.17 4.77 -14.30
C GLY A 15 -2.33 4.96 -15.26
N VAL A 16 -2.82 3.83 -15.74
CA VAL A 16 -3.97 3.71 -16.64
C VAL A 16 -5.07 2.91 -15.97
N ASN A 17 -6.32 3.30 -16.19
CA ASN A 17 -7.50 2.59 -15.72
C ASN A 17 -8.44 2.36 -16.91
N ILE A 18 -8.82 1.11 -17.12
CA ILE A 18 -9.74 0.68 -18.16
C ILE A 18 -10.92 0.00 -17.46
N SER A 19 -12.12 0.51 -17.72
CA SER A 19 -13.34 -0.05 -17.15
C SER A 19 -14.35 -0.40 -18.23
N SER A 20 -15.01 -1.53 -18.04
CA SER A 20 -16.15 -2.01 -18.81
C SER A 20 -17.32 -2.29 -17.87
N ARG A 21 -18.48 -2.67 -18.44
CA ARG A 21 -19.67 -2.99 -17.63
C ARG A 21 -19.41 -4.13 -16.64
N GLN A 22 -18.55 -5.08 -16.98
CA GLN A 22 -18.31 -6.29 -16.17
C GLN A 22 -16.95 -6.29 -15.45
N TRP A 23 -15.98 -5.52 -15.93
CA TRP A 23 -14.60 -5.60 -15.43
C TRP A 23 -13.98 -4.22 -15.28
N GLY A 24 -13.13 -4.06 -14.27
CA GLY A 24 -12.25 -2.91 -14.13
C GLY A 24 -10.80 -3.38 -13.98
N PHE A 25 -9.90 -2.76 -14.74
CA PHE A 25 -8.48 -3.02 -14.72
C PHE A 25 -7.73 -1.73 -14.46
N ALA A 26 -6.76 -1.75 -13.58
CA ALA A 26 -5.83 -0.63 -13.41
C ALA A 26 -4.39 -1.14 -13.37
N LEU A 27 -3.50 -0.38 -13.98
CA LEU A 27 -2.05 -0.59 -13.92
C LEU A 27 -1.41 0.74 -13.58
N ALA A 28 -0.57 0.78 -12.56
CA ALA A 28 0.11 2.00 -12.12
C ALA A 28 1.53 1.71 -11.68
N TYR A 29 2.39 2.71 -11.78
CA TYR A 29 3.77 2.69 -11.31
C TYR A 29 3.95 3.79 -10.27
N GLN A 30 4.49 3.41 -9.11
CA GLN A 30 4.82 4.32 -8.02
C GLN A 30 6.33 4.47 -7.89
N GLN A 31 6.84 5.68 -8.05
CA GLN A 31 8.26 6.01 -7.93
C GLN A 31 8.47 6.99 -6.78
N PRO A 32 9.19 6.61 -5.72
CA PRO A 32 9.74 7.57 -4.77
C PRO A 32 10.69 8.53 -5.50
N ILE A 33 10.38 9.82 -5.51
CA ILE A 33 11.18 10.89 -6.16
C ILE A 33 12.20 11.44 -5.17
N THR A 34 11.80 11.67 -3.92
CA THR A 34 12.70 12.20 -2.90
C THR A 34 13.13 11.09 -1.95
N SER A 35 14.44 10.95 -1.78
CA SER A 35 15.05 10.06 -0.78
C SER A 35 15.35 10.78 0.53
N ASN A 36 14.94 12.05 0.69
CA ASN A 36 15.13 12.85 1.91
C ASN A 36 14.14 12.45 3.00
N ASN A 37 14.09 11.16 3.28
CA ASN A 37 13.36 10.60 4.37
C ASN A 37 13.95 11.12 5.69
N LYS A 38 13.10 11.72 6.53
CA LYS A 38 13.52 12.35 7.78
C LYS A 38 13.42 11.41 8.98
N ASN A 39 13.20 10.12 8.73
CA ASN A 39 13.18 9.14 9.78
C ASN A 39 14.60 8.87 10.29
N SER A 40 14.77 8.86 11.60
CA SER A 40 16.03 8.59 12.30
C SER A 40 16.02 7.26 13.08
N PHE A 41 15.03 6.40 12.86
CA PHE A 41 14.86 5.21 13.69
C PHE A 41 15.93 4.15 13.41
N LEU A 42 16.70 3.81 14.43
CA LEU A 42 17.62 2.69 14.46
C LEU A 42 17.22 1.72 15.57
N ALA A 43 17.01 0.46 15.22
CA ALA A 43 16.68 -0.59 16.20
C ALA A 43 17.82 -0.85 17.19
N SER A 44 19.07 -0.66 16.76
CA SER A 44 20.29 -0.87 17.55
C SER A 44 20.50 0.14 18.68
N GLU A 45 19.84 1.30 18.62
CA GLU A 45 19.89 2.31 19.69
C GLU A 45 19.08 1.91 20.94
N TYR A 46 18.31 0.81 20.87
CA TYR A 46 17.47 0.35 21.97
C TYR A 46 18.11 -0.81 22.75
N PRO A 47 17.88 -0.90 24.08
CA PRO A 47 18.41 -1.98 24.89
C PRO A 47 17.95 -3.38 24.41
N PRO A 48 18.77 -4.43 24.63
CA PRO A 48 18.37 -5.81 24.37
C PRO A 48 17.03 -6.17 25.03
N GLY A 49 16.16 -6.88 24.31
CA GLY A 49 14.80 -7.21 24.74
C GLY A 49 13.73 -6.13 24.52
N HIS A 50 14.10 -4.89 24.15
CA HIS A 50 13.12 -3.82 23.91
C HIS A 50 12.24 -4.11 22.68
N THR A 51 10.95 -3.76 22.76
CA THR A 51 9.96 -4.03 21.70
C THR A 51 10.28 -3.35 20.37
N ALA A 52 10.93 -2.19 20.41
CA ALA A 52 11.35 -1.45 19.22
C ALA A 52 12.31 -2.27 18.33
N MET A 53 13.12 -3.15 18.90
CA MET A 53 14.05 -3.99 18.13
C MET A 53 13.36 -5.04 17.25
N LYS A 54 12.05 -5.26 17.43
CA LYS A 54 11.26 -6.15 16.56
C LYS A 54 10.97 -5.52 15.20
N TYR A 55 11.20 -4.22 15.04
CA TYR A 55 10.95 -3.49 13.81
C TYR A 55 12.25 -3.25 13.04
N PRO A 56 12.25 -3.32 11.70
CA PRO A 56 13.40 -2.95 10.90
C PRO A 56 13.80 -1.49 11.15
N SER A 57 15.10 -1.22 11.21
CA SER A 57 15.63 0.15 11.18
C SER A 57 15.16 0.89 9.92
N ALA A 58 14.89 2.18 10.07
CA ALA A 58 14.32 3.03 9.03
C ALA A 58 15.03 4.39 8.92
N ASN A 59 16.24 4.52 9.47
CA ASN A 59 17.03 5.74 9.37
C ASN A 59 17.33 6.09 7.90
N GLN A 60 16.91 7.28 7.47
CA GLN A 60 16.97 7.74 6.09
C GLN A 60 16.48 6.68 5.10
N PHE A 61 15.32 6.08 5.42
CA PHE A 61 14.77 4.96 4.68
C PHE A 61 14.60 5.29 3.18
N ASN A 62 15.28 4.50 2.35
CA ASN A 62 15.28 4.61 0.91
C ASN A 62 14.45 3.46 0.33
N ARG A 63 13.23 3.83 -0.06
CA ARG A 63 12.20 2.94 -0.59
C ARG A 63 12.38 2.69 -2.09
N LYS A 64 12.13 1.48 -2.56
CA LYS A 64 12.07 1.17 -4.00
C LYS A 64 10.67 1.38 -4.59
N SER A 65 10.60 1.34 -5.92
CA SER A 65 9.34 1.57 -6.63
C SER A 65 8.39 0.40 -6.55
N ASP A 66 7.12 0.66 -6.83
CA ASP A 66 6.08 -0.37 -6.90
C ASP A 66 5.42 -0.38 -8.28
N LEU A 67 5.17 -1.58 -8.80
CA LEU A 67 4.24 -1.81 -9.89
C LEU A 67 2.92 -2.31 -9.30
N VAL A 68 1.84 -1.61 -9.58
CA VAL A 68 0.51 -1.85 -9.02
C VAL A 68 -0.41 -2.32 -10.13
N ALA A 69 -1.04 -3.48 -9.95
CA ALA A 69 -2.04 -4.00 -10.85
C ALA A 69 -3.32 -4.35 -10.08
N ARG A 70 -4.48 -3.92 -10.58
CA ARG A 70 -5.78 -4.19 -9.99
C ARG A 70 -6.72 -4.76 -11.03
N ILE A 71 -7.45 -5.80 -10.64
CA ILE A 71 -8.57 -6.36 -11.39
C ILE A 71 -9.79 -6.47 -10.48
N VAL A 72 -10.94 -6.02 -10.96
CA VAL A 72 -12.22 -6.16 -10.26
C VAL A 72 -13.30 -6.61 -11.23
N ARG A 73 -14.25 -7.40 -10.73
CA ARG A 73 -15.44 -7.80 -11.48
C ARG A 73 -16.67 -7.09 -10.95
N ASN A 74 -17.46 -6.48 -11.82
CA ASN A 74 -18.66 -5.74 -11.46
C ASN A 74 -19.89 -6.65 -11.54
N PHE A 75 -20.55 -6.85 -10.40
CA PHE A 75 -21.83 -7.52 -10.31
C PHE A 75 -22.90 -6.52 -9.88
N LYS A 76 -23.87 -6.26 -10.76
CA LYS A 76 -25.05 -5.48 -10.38
C LYS A 76 -26.02 -6.41 -9.64
N ALA A 77 -26.14 -6.23 -8.34
CA ALA A 77 -27.07 -7.00 -7.51
C ALA A 77 -28.48 -6.42 -7.59
N GLN A 78 -28.59 -5.09 -7.56
CA GLN A 78 -29.85 -4.34 -7.69
C GLN A 78 -29.61 -3.09 -8.53
N SER A 79 -30.66 -2.30 -8.80
CA SER A 79 -30.55 -1.06 -9.58
C SER A 79 -29.60 -0.02 -8.97
N SER A 80 -29.48 0.01 -7.64
CA SER A 80 -28.62 0.93 -6.88
C SER A 80 -27.38 0.28 -6.27
N LEU A 81 -27.29 -1.05 -6.23
CA LEU A 81 -26.21 -1.79 -5.56
C LEU A 81 -25.31 -2.52 -6.56
N THR A 82 -24.02 -2.20 -6.53
CA THR A 82 -22.98 -2.91 -7.27
C THR A 82 -21.97 -3.53 -6.31
N PHE A 83 -21.70 -4.81 -6.50
CA PHE A 83 -20.73 -5.62 -5.77
C PHE A 83 -19.49 -5.82 -6.64
N GLN A 84 -18.30 -5.56 -6.10
CA GLN A 84 -17.04 -5.56 -6.84
C GLN A 84 -15.93 -6.34 -6.12
N PRO A 85 -15.93 -7.68 -6.19
CA PRO A 85 -14.79 -8.48 -5.76
C PRO A 85 -13.63 -8.31 -6.73
N GLY A 86 -12.41 -8.42 -6.22
CA GLY A 86 -11.23 -8.31 -7.06
C GLY A 86 -9.93 -8.62 -6.33
N LEU A 87 -8.84 -8.39 -7.05
CA LEU A 87 -7.48 -8.58 -6.57
C LEU A 87 -6.66 -7.31 -6.83
N LEU A 88 -5.77 -7.01 -5.89
CA LEU A 88 -4.76 -5.97 -6.00
C LEU A 88 -3.38 -6.59 -5.80
N GLY A 89 -2.61 -6.66 -6.88
CA GLY A 89 -1.20 -7.02 -6.88
C GLY A 89 -0.34 -5.76 -6.75
N ILE A 90 0.65 -5.81 -5.86
CA ILE A 90 1.69 -4.79 -5.76
C ILE A 90 3.03 -5.53 -5.78
N TYR A 91 3.79 -5.34 -6.85
CA TYR A 91 5.13 -5.85 -6.99
C TYR A 91 6.15 -4.77 -6.65
N HIS A 92 6.85 -4.97 -5.54
CA HIS A 92 7.94 -4.10 -5.12
C HIS A 92 9.19 -4.46 -5.89
N THR A 93 9.72 -3.50 -6.66
CA THR A 93 10.68 -3.78 -7.75
C THR A 93 12.11 -4.04 -7.28
N GLY A 94 12.45 -3.62 -6.06
CA GLY A 94 13.80 -3.76 -5.53
C GLY A 94 13.82 -3.96 -4.02
N THR A 95 15.02 -4.09 -3.45
CA THR A 95 15.21 -4.17 -2.01
C THR A 95 15.40 -2.78 -1.41
N ASP A 96 14.69 -2.50 -0.33
CA ASP A 96 14.77 -1.25 0.42
C ASP A 96 16.08 -1.16 1.19
N SER A 97 16.40 0.04 1.66
CA SER A 97 17.63 0.28 2.42
C SER A 97 17.49 1.39 3.44
N TYR A 98 18.38 1.39 4.42
CA TYR A 98 18.51 2.42 5.46
C TYR A 98 20.00 2.71 5.70
N LEU A 99 20.33 3.77 6.44
CA LEU A 99 21.68 4.05 6.89
C LEU A 99 21.89 3.56 8.33
N ASP A 100 22.95 2.80 8.59
CA ASP A 100 23.32 2.38 9.95
C ASP A 100 23.96 3.54 10.76
N GLU A 101 24.33 3.25 12.02
CA GLU A 101 24.96 4.20 12.95
C GLU A 101 26.26 4.81 12.39
N SER A 102 26.97 4.04 11.57
CA SER A 102 28.21 4.46 10.93
C SER A 102 27.97 5.20 9.60
N GLY A 103 26.71 5.43 9.22
CA GLY A 103 26.33 6.06 7.96
C GLY A 103 26.41 5.13 6.74
N ASN A 104 26.64 3.83 6.93
CA ASN A 104 26.72 2.89 5.82
C ASN A 104 25.32 2.44 5.39
N LYS A 105 25.14 2.30 4.08
CA LYS A 105 23.88 1.82 3.51
C LYS A 105 23.72 0.31 3.75
N LYS A 106 22.66 -0.08 4.46
CA LYS A 106 22.25 -1.47 4.69
C LYS A 106 20.97 -1.78 3.94
N THR A 107 20.91 -2.95 3.32
CA THR A 107 19.73 -3.45 2.64
C THR A 107 18.80 -4.17 3.62
N ILE A 108 17.49 -4.09 3.37
CA ILE A 108 16.47 -4.79 4.15
C ILE A 108 16.08 -6.05 3.40
N ALA A 109 16.80 -7.14 3.65
CA ALA A 109 16.56 -8.41 2.97
C ALA A 109 15.09 -8.86 3.12
N GLY A 110 14.51 -9.33 2.02
CA GLY A 110 13.10 -9.77 1.99
C GLY A 110 12.07 -8.63 1.88
N SER A 111 12.51 -7.37 1.69
CA SER A 111 11.59 -6.26 1.41
C SER A 111 11.17 -6.17 -0.07
N GLN A 112 11.82 -6.87 -1.00
CA GLN A 112 11.38 -6.98 -2.38
C GLN A 112 10.29 -8.05 -2.54
N GLY A 113 9.43 -7.90 -3.55
CA GLY A 113 8.59 -8.99 -4.03
C GLY A 113 7.12 -8.63 -4.18
N LEU A 114 6.31 -9.66 -4.43
CA LEU A 114 4.89 -9.52 -4.72
C LEU A 114 4.06 -9.53 -3.43
N THR A 115 3.08 -8.65 -3.36
CA THR A 115 1.94 -8.76 -2.45
C THR A 115 0.65 -8.86 -3.26
N ILE A 116 -0.30 -9.66 -2.79
CA ILE A 116 -1.61 -9.80 -3.39
C ILE A 116 -2.64 -9.58 -2.29
N ASN A 117 -3.61 -8.71 -2.53
CA ASN A 117 -4.73 -8.47 -1.63
C ASN A 117 -6.03 -8.85 -2.33
N ALA A 118 -6.89 -9.58 -1.61
CA ALA A 118 -8.29 -9.70 -1.97
C ALA A 118 -9.00 -8.39 -1.63
N LEU A 119 -9.84 -7.92 -2.56
CA LEU A 119 -10.62 -6.71 -2.43
C LEU A 119 -12.11 -7.02 -2.53
N LEU A 120 -12.90 -6.27 -1.80
CA LEU A 120 -14.35 -6.25 -1.95
C LEU A 120 -14.87 -4.82 -1.82
N ASN A 121 -15.54 -4.31 -2.85
CA ASN A 121 -16.25 -3.04 -2.77
C ASN A 121 -17.76 -3.24 -2.93
N LEU A 122 -18.52 -2.53 -2.11
CA LEU A 122 -19.97 -2.42 -2.16
C LEU A 122 -20.30 -0.97 -2.47
N GLN A 123 -20.79 -0.72 -3.68
CA GLN A 123 -21.17 0.61 -4.15
C GLN A 123 -22.69 0.75 -4.11
N PHE A 124 -23.17 1.68 -3.30
CA PHE A 124 -24.58 2.01 -3.16
C PHE A 124 -24.85 3.42 -3.69
N ARG A 125 -25.61 3.50 -4.78
CA ARG A 125 -26.06 4.78 -5.35
C ARG A 125 -27.23 5.31 -4.52
N THR A 126 -26.99 6.40 -3.78
CA THR A 126 -28.01 7.08 -2.98
C THR A 126 -28.87 8.05 -3.81
N GLY A 127 -28.47 8.32 -5.06
CA GLY A 127 -29.21 9.16 -6.00
C GLY A 127 -28.54 9.21 -7.38
N LYS A 128 -28.90 10.20 -8.21
CA LYS A 128 -28.26 10.40 -9.53
C LYS A 128 -26.86 10.99 -9.44
N LYS A 129 -26.54 11.67 -8.32
CA LYS A 129 -25.32 12.46 -8.12
C LYS A 129 -24.44 11.97 -6.96
N SER A 130 -24.88 10.95 -6.23
CA SER A 130 -24.25 10.55 -4.98
C SER A 130 -24.10 9.03 -4.88
N GLU A 131 -22.97 8.61 -4.32
CA GLU A 131 -22.61 7.21 -4.13
C GLU A 131 -21.91 7.03 -2.79
N VAL A 132 -22.25 5.95 -2.08
CA VAL A 132 -21.53 5.48 -0.89
C VAL A 132 -20.81 4.21 -1.28
N THR A 133 -19.51 4.13 -1.00
CA THR A 133 -18.71 2.93 -1.25
C THR A 133 -18.14 2.39 0.07
N LEU A 134 -18.52 1.17 0.44
CA LEU A 134 -17.83 0.41 1.48
C LEU A 134 -16.79 -0.48 0.81
N SER A 135 -15.51 -0.28 1.12
CA SER A 135 -14.41 -1.09 0.59
C SER A 135 -13.74 -1.87 1.70
N SER A 136 -13.38 -3.11 1.42
CA SER A 136 -12.58 -3.94 2.31
C SER A 136 -11.44 -4.62 1.57
N GLY A 137 -10.36 -4.90 2.29
CA GLY A 137 -9.19 -5.55 1.74
C GLY A 137 -8.46 -6.43 2.75
N THR A 138 -8.00 -7.58 2.31
CA THR A 138 -7.17 -8.50 3.11
C THR A 138 -6.00 -9.05 2.28
N PRO A 139 -4.79 -9.13 2.84
CA PRO A 139 -3.68 -9.75 2.15
C PRO A 139 -3.89 -11.26 1.98
N LEU A 140 -3.61 -11.77 0.79
CA LEU A 140 -3.51 -13.20 0.45
C LEU A 140 -2.05 -13.65 0.37
N VAL A 141 -1.18 -12.79 -0.19
CA VAL A 141 0.25 -13.03 -0.33
C VAL A 141 0.99 -11.80 0.18
N VAL A 142 2.04 -12.02 0.96
CA VAL A 142 2.85 -10.95 1.58
C VAL A 142 4.33 -11.21 1.40
N ARG A 143 5.11 -10.12 1.33
CA ARG A 143 6.57 -10.15 1.40
C ARG A 143 7.04 -10.57 2.79
N SER A 144 8.25 -11.12 2.89
CA SER A 144 8.85 -11.55 4.16
C SER A 144 9.04 -10.38 5.13
N VAL A 145 9.49 -9.24 4.62
CA VAL A 145 9.64 -7.99 5.39
C VAL A 145 8.87 -6.88 4.70
N ARG A 146 8.14 -6.10 5.48
CA ARG A 146 7.42 -4.90 5.03
C ARG A 146 7.83 -3.75 5.93
N PRO A 147 8.95 -3.07 5.62
CA PRO A 147 9.54 -2.07 6.49
C PRO A 147 8.78 -0.75 6.45
N ASP A 148 7.68 -0.64 5.71
CA ASP A 148 6.84 0.56 5.56
C ASP A 148 5.85 0.78 6.72
N GLY A 149 5.72 -0.17 7.66
CA GLY A 149 4.80 -0.06 8.81
C GLY A 149 3.32 -0.20 8.43
N LEU A 150 3.01 -0.51 7.17
CA LEU A 150 1.66 -0.61 6.61
C LEU A 150 1.12 -2.04 6.60
N THR A 151 1.77 -2.95 7.33
CA THR A 151 1.24 -4.31 7.49
C THR A 151 -0.12 -4.24 8.21
N ARG A 152 -1.18 -4.56 7.48
CA ARG A 152 -2.55 -4.67 7.99
C ARG A 152 -3.06 -6.08 7.68
N LYS A 153 -3.74 -6.69 8.65
CA LYS A 153 -4.42 -7.98 8.46
C LYS A 153 -5.75 -7.80 7.71
N PHE A 154 -6.34 -6.62 7.84
CA PHE A 154 -7.61 -6.24 7.22
C PHE A 154 -7.68 -4.72 7.16
N VAL A 155 -8.32 -4.19 6.11
CA VAL A 155 -8.62 -2.76 5.95
C VAL A 155 -10.09 -2.63 5.60
N LEU A 156 -10.76 -1.67 6.20
CA LEU A 156 -12.14 -1.28 5.90
C LEU A 156 -12.18 0.24 5.70
N SER A 157 -12.84 0.70 4.64
CA SER A 157 -13.04 2.11 4.38
C SER A 157 -14.47 2.40 3.92
N LEU A 158 -14.96 3.57 4.31
CA LEU A 158 -16.24 4.11 3.87
C LEU A 158 -15.97 5.40 3.12
N GLU A 159 -16.47 5.50 1.89
CA GLU A 159 -16.34 6.66 1.02
C GLU A 159 -17.72 7.20 0.65
N TYR A 160 -17.85 8.53 0.61
CA TYR A 160 -18.99 9.21 0.02
C TYR A 160 -18.51 10.08 -1.14
N ALA A 161 -19.07 9.85 -2.33
CA ALA A 161 -18.76 10.59 -3.54
C ALA A 161 -19.97 11.39 -4.01
N PHE A 162 -19.76 12.66 -4.36
CA PHE A 162 -20.77 13.55 -4.92
C PHE A 162 -20.28 14.14 -6.25
N ARG A 163 -21.14 14.14 -7.28
CA ARG A 163 -20.85 14.67 -8.62
C ARG A 163 -21.72 15.90 -8.88
N PHE A 164 -21.08 17.03 -9.19
CA PHE A 164 -21.74 18.30 -9.48
C PHE A 164 -22.45 18.28 -10.84
#